data_AF-A0A662BSX0-F1
#
_entry.id   AF-A0A662BSX0-F1
#
_cell.length_a   1.000
_cell.length_b   1.000
_cell.length_c   1.000
_cell.angle_alpha   90.00
_cell.angle_beta   90.00
_cell.angle_gamma   90.00
#
_symmetry.space_group_name_H-M   'P 1'
#
loop_
_entity.id
_entity.type
_entity.pdbx_description
1 polymer ?
#
loop_
_entity_poly.entity_id
_entity_poly.type
_entity_poly.pdbx_seq_one_letter_code
_entity_poly.pdbx_strand_id
1 'polypeptide(L)'
;MNKKNIEIGYLKWLLLSCSFLIIFFLLNTSHVYGQQTNADRPRIGLALSGGGAKGMAHIGVLRVLEKHKIPIDYITGTSMGSIVG
;
A
#
# COMPACT_ATOMS: atom_id res chain seq x y z
N MET A 1 57.40 20.07 -14.21
CA MET A 1 56.23 19.38 -13.64
C MET A 1 56.03 18.07 -14.39
N ASN A 2 56.13 16.93 -13.73
CA ASN A 2 56.16 15.61 -14.40
C ASN A 2 54.76 15.20 -14.85
N LYS A 3 54.58 14.83 -16.13
CA LYS A 3 53.30 14.33 -16.69
C LYS A 3 52.67 13.25 -15.81
N LYS A 4 53.47 12.40 -15.17
CA LYS A 4 52.98 11.34 -14.27
C LYS A 4 52.21 11.89 -13.05
N ASN A 5 52.62 13.02 -12.48
CA ASN A 5 51.95 13.61 -11.32
C ASN A 5 50.61 14.26 -11.69
N ILE A 6 50.48 14.70 -12.93
CA ILE A 6 49.26 15.30 -13.47
C ILE A 6 48.22 14.20 -13.73
N GLU A 7 48.61 13.09 -14.36
CA GLU A 7 47.77 11.90 -14.60
C GLU A 7 47.26 11.28 -13.28
N ILE A 8 48.12 11.15 -12.27
CA ILE A 8 47.74 10.66 -10.94
C ILE A 8 46.76 11.61 -10.24
N GLY A 9 46.91 12.92 -10.48
CA GLY A 9 45.97 13.93 -10.00
C GLY A 9 44.57 13.72 -10.60
N TYR A 10 44.47 13.61 -11.93
CA TYR A 10 43.21 13.38 -12.61
C TYR A 10 42.53 12.08 -12.18
N LEU A 11 43.31 11.00 -12.00
CA LEU A 11 42.77 9.72 -11.53
C LEU A 11 42.17 9.82 -10.12
N LYS A 12 42.79 10.58 -9.21
CA LYS A 12 42.24 10.82 -7.87
C LYS A 12 40.95 11.64 -7.91
N TRP A 13 40.90 12.69 -8.74
CA TRP A 13 39.69 13.51 -8.90
C TRP A 13 38.53 12.74 -9.55
N LEU A 14 38.83 11.85 -10.51
CA LEU A 14 37.86 10.96 -11.13
C LEU A 14 37.27 9.95 -10.14
N LEU A 15 38.11 9.36 -9.29
CA LEU A 15 37.66 8.43 -8.26
C LEU A 15 36.82 9.14 -7.17
N LEU A 16 37.19 10.38 -6.82
CA LEU A 16 36.45 11.18 -5.84
C LEU A 16 35.04 11.55 -6.34
N SER A 17 34.92 11.92 -7.62
CA SER A 17 33.62 12.26 -8.22
C SER A 17 32.72 11.03 -8.40
N CYS A 18 33.28 9.89 -8.81
CA CYS A 18 32.54 8.63 -8.85
C CYS A 18 32.02 8.23 -7.46
N SER A 19 32.84 8.35 -6.41
CA SER A 19 32.42 8.05 -5.03
C SER A 19 31.27 8.96 -4.57
N PHE A 20 31.33 10.26 -4.90
CA PHE A 20 30.27 11.21 -4.57
C PHE A 20 28.94 10.89 -5.28
N LEU A 21 29.00 10.52 -6.57
CA LEU A 21 27.82 10.11 -7.33
C LEU A 21 27.20 8.82 -6.81
N ILE A 22 28.03 7.85 -6.40
CA ILE A 22 27.57 6.59 -5.81
C ILE A 22 26.87 6.87 -4.48
N ILE A 23 27.46 7.69 -3.60
CA ILE A 23 26.86 8.07 -2.32
C ILE A 23 25.55 8.83 -2.53
N PHE A 24 25.50 9.77 -3.47
CA PHE A 24 24.28 10.49 -3.81
C PHE A 24 23.17 9.53 -4.30
N PHE A 25 23.52 8.58 -5.17
CA PHE A 25 22.57 7.58 -5.65
C PHE A 25 22.07 6.67 -4.51
N LEU A 26 22.95 6.24 -3.62
CA LEU A 26 22.62 5.43 -2.44
C LEU A 26 21.77 6.19 -1.39
N LEU A 27 21.92 7.50 -1.28
CA LEU A 27 21.10 8.31 -0.37
C LEU A 27 19.67 8.50 -0.92
N ASN A 28 19.50 8.61 -2.24
CA ASN A 28 18.20 8.80 -2.88
C ASN A 28 17.36 7.51 -2.97
N THR A 29 17.94 6.31 -2.85
CA THR A 29 17.19 5.04 -2.85
C THR A 29 16.40 4.78 -1.57
N SER A 30 16.63 5.55 -0.50
CA SER A 30 15.92 5.38 0.78
C SER A 30 14.48 5.93 0.76
N HIS A 31 14.09 6.68 -0.28
CA HIS A 31 12.77 7.33 -0.36
C HIS A 31 11.67 6.44 -0.98
N VAL A 32 12.02 5.27 -1.52
CA VAL A 32 11.08 4.31 -2.12
C VAL A 32 10.88 3.09 -1.21
N TYR A 33 10.94 3.28 0.10
CA TYR A 33 10.33 2.35 1.06
C TYR A 33 9.03 2.98 1.58
N GLY A 34 8.16 3.33 0.64
CA GLY A 34 6.82 3.84 0.93
C GLY A 34 5.97 2.74 1.56
N GLN A 35 5.72 2.89 2.86
CA GLN A 35 4.61 2.28 3.60
C GLN A 35 4.42 0.78 3.35
N GLN A 36 5.21 -0.04 4.06
CA GLN A 36 4.84 -1.42 4.34
C GLN A 36 3.63 -1.37 5.28
N THR A 37 2.41 -1.27 4.73
CA THR A 37 1.21 -1.49 5.53
C THR A 37 1.33 -2.91 6.05
N ASN A 38 1.20 -3.08 7.37
CA ASN A 38 1.02 -4.39 7.97
C ASN A 38 0.13 -5.24 7.05
N ALA A 39 0.49 -6.49 6.83
CA ALA A 39 -0.25 -7.41 5.95
C ALA A 39 -1.61 -7.79 6.56
N ASP A 40 -2.38 -6.80 6.99
CA ASP A 40 -3.79 -6.91 7.26
C ASP A 40 -4.47 -7.15 5.92
N ARG A 41 -5.36 -8.14 5.93
CA ARG A 41 -6.24 -8.42 4.80
C ARG A 41 -6.96 -7.12 4.36
N PRO A 42 -7.33 -7.00 3.08
CA PRO A 42 -8.16 -5.90 2.62
C PRO A 42 -9.39 -5.73 3.51
N ARG A 43 -9.69 -4.48 3.88
CA ARG A 43 -10.91 -4.17 4.61
C ARG A 43 -12.10 -4.26 3.66
N ILE A 44 -13.15 -4.94 4.07
CA ILE A 44 -14.36 -5.19 3.27
C ILE A 44 -15.53 -4.44 3.90
N GLY A 45 -16.12 -3.52 3.13
CA GLY A 45 -17.36 -2.85 3.49
C GLY A 45 -18.55 -3.48 2.78
N LEU A 46 -19.65 -3.72 3.51
CA LEU A 46 -20.91 -4.23 2.98
C LEU A 46 -21.99 -3.13 3.04
N ALA A 47 -22.56 -2.78 1.89
CA ALA A 47 -23.64 -1.79 1.78
C ALA A 47 -24.98 -2.47 1.49
N LEU A 48 -25.94 -2.34 2.40
CA LEU A 48 -27.29 -2.92 2.28
C LEU A 48 -28.30 -1.85 1.86
N SER A 49 -28.89 -2.03 0.68
CA SER A 49 -29.89 -1.09 0.18
C SER A 49 -31.22 -1.19 0.95
N GLY A 50 -32.11 -0.23 0.73
CA GLY A 50 -33.50 -0.32 1.19
C GLY A 50 -34.32 -1.32 0.38
N GLY A 51 -35.52 -1.65 0.86
CA GLY A 51 -36.42 -2.57 0.14
C GLY A 51 -37.72 -2.94 0.86
N GLY A 52 -38.09 -2.25 1.94
CA GLY A 52 -39.25 -2.59 2.76
C GLY A 52 -39.20 -4.04 3.23
N ALA A 53 -40.33 -4.74 3.24
CA ALA A 53 -40.42 -6.14 3.67
C ALA A 53 -39.47 -7.10 2.89
N LYS A 54 -39.18 -6.81 1.62
CA LYS A 54 -38.23 -7.62 0.81
C LYS A 54 -36.79 -7.48 1.27
N GLY A 55 -36.47 -6.44 2.06
CA GLY A 55 -35.15 -6.24 2.66
C GLY A 55 -34.72 -7.37 3.61
N MET A 56 -35.65 -8.23 4.05
CA MET A 56 -35.32 -9.46 4.80
C MET A 56 -34.41 -10.42 4.02
N ALA A 57 -34.36 -10.30 2.69
CA ALA A 57 -33.44 -11.08 1.86
C ALA A 57 -31.96 -10.83 2.20
N HIS A 58 -31.61 -9.66 2.77
CA HIS A 58 -30.24 -9.37 3.21
C HIS A 58 -29.75 -10.36 4.29
N ILE A 59 -30.65 -10.93 5.11
CA ILE A 59 -30.29 -11.98 6.09
C ILE A 59 -29.70 -13.21 5.39
N GLY A 60 -30.26 -13.58 4.24
CA GLY A 60 -29.75 -14.70 3.44
C GLY A 60 -28.34 -14.43 2.92
N VAL A 61 -28.08 -13.20 2.48
CA VAL A 61 -26.74 -12.78 2.05
C VAL A 61 -25.74 -12.87 3.19
N LEU A 62 -26.08 -12.31 4.37
CA LEU A 62 -25.21 -12.36 5.56
C LEU A 62 -24.87 -13.80 5.96
N ARG A 63 -25.86 -14.72 5.95
CA ARG A 63 -25.64 -16.14 6.26
C ARG A 63 -24.69 -16.82 5.26
N VAL A 64 -24.77 -16.48 3.98
CA VAL A 64 -23.85 -17.04 2.97
C VAL A 64 -22.45 -16.50 3.18
N LEU A 65 -22.30 -15.20 3.42
CA LEU A 65 -20.99 -14.58 3.70
C LEU A 65 -20.34 -15.19 4.95
N GLU A 66 -21.12 -15.40 6.02
CA GLU A 66 -20.68 -16.07 7.25
C GLU A 66 -20.27 -17.52 6.99
N LYS A 67 -21.09 -18.29 6.26
CA LYS A 67 -20.79 -19.69 5.90
C LYS A 67 -19.48 -19.83 5.12
N HIS A 68 -19.18 -18.87 4.25
CA HIS A 68 -17.94 -18.82 3.48
C HIS A 68 -16.78 -18.14 4.21
N LYS A 69 -16.98 -17.72 5.47
CA LYS A 69 -15.98 -17.03 6.29
C LYS A 69 -15.42 -15.77 5.61
N ILE A 70 -16.26 -15.05 4.87
CA ILE A 70 -15.89 -13.79 4.24
C ILE A 70 -15.92 -12.70 5.31
N PRO A 71 -14.78 -12.06 5.64
CA PRO A 71 -14.72 -11.13 6.75
C PRO A 71 -15.24 -9.75 6.32
N ILE A 72 -16.23 -9.23 7.04
CA ILE A 72 -16.82 -7.89 6.81
C ILE A 72 -16.36 -6.98 7.94
N ASP A 73 -15.73 -5.86 7.61
CA ASP A 73 -15.19 -4.90 8.57
C ASP A 73 -16.17 -3.78 8.88
N TYR A 74 -17.01 -3.43 7.90
CA TYR A 74 -17.97 -2.35 8.01
C TYR A 74 -19.28 -2.75 7.35
N ILE A 75 -20.39 -2.41 8.00
CA ILE A 75 -21.73 -2.53 7.41
C ILE A 75 -22.37 -1.15 7.42
N THR A 76 -22.97 -0.80 6.30
CA THR A 76 -23.83 0.38 6.18
C THR A 76 -25.13 -0.03 5.52
N GLY A 77 -26.23 0.63 5.87
CA GLY A 77 -27.53 0.30 5.28
C GLY A 77 -28.45 1.50 5.18
N THR A 78 -29.46 1.40 4.31
CA THR A 78 -30.55 2.40 4.17
C THR A 78 -31.91 1.76 4.45
N SER A 79 -32.74 2.41 5.27
CA SER A 79 -34.10 1.93 5.62
C SER A 79 -34.08 0.49 6.17
N MET A 80 -34.74 -0.48 5.52
CA MET A 80 -34.70 -1.88 5.96
C MET A 80 -33.27 -2.47 5.97
N GLY A 81 -32.41 -2.02 5.05
CA GLY A 81 -30.99 -2.39 5.05
C GLY A 81 -30.25 -1.93 6.30
N SER A 82 -30.65 -0.81 6.91
CA SER A 82 -30.07 -0.30 8.18
C SER A 82 -30.53 -1.08 9.41
N ILE A 83 -31.65 -1.80 9.31
CA ILE A 83 -32.21 -2.58 10.43
C ILE A 83 -31.60 -3.99 10.45
N VAL A 84 -31.35 -4.55 9.26
CA VAL A 84 -30.79 -5.89 9.10
C VAL A 84 -29.27 -5.92 9.24
N GLY A 85 -28.59 -4.90 8.71
CA GLY A 85 -27.14 -4.76 8.76
C GLY A 85 -26.65 -4.20 10.09
#